data_AF-A0AAX4JR98-F1
#
_entry.id   AF-A0AAX4JR98-F1
#
_cell.length_a   1.000
_cell.length_b   1.000
_cell.length_c   1.000
_cell.angle_alpha   90.00
_cell.angle_beta   90.00
_cell.angle_gamma   90.00
#
_symmetry.space_group_name_H-M   'P 1'
#
loop_
_entity.id
_entity.type
_entity.pdbx_description
1 polymer ?
#
loop_
_entity_poly.entity_id
_entity_poly.type
_entity_poly.pdbx_seq_one_letter_code
_entity_poly.pdbx_strand_id
1 'polypeptide(L)'
;MPHKRSKKSVRDAETAKRGSNLPPSAKATTSLYDDTPKSATRIISGWKFQSEFRGSGRTNSEDTGERDKLKIATSKQNTKNGQSSSSAGKVISTEKGKGKEKLPSILPNESLGEYNRRIESILRPGVSKAMKDAESSKQLEISNLLKDKKINKKKSKLEKLIKDGKLPKEALTNFLKEQEQKEKDKLNKRKRNDNDDLDDDDEEEGSENDEEKKRRKPIKEFKEIEKPRRLNDIVQAPPQLPHLRKSSTPKSNTSSKEAYTAIGNNTSRLPLNAGQKRILEEERERVVKMYREMKAQKEVEREKQAKKPKVKA
;
A
#
# COMPACT_ATOMS: atom_id res chain seq x y z
N MET A 1 1.44 -17.10 -17.62
CA MET A 1 0.91 -17.21 -16.25
C MET A 1 -0.46 -16.55 -16.13
N PRO A 2 -1.50 -17.29 -15.69
CA PRO A 2 -2.87 -16.80 -15.50
C PRO A 2 -2.97 -15.53 -14.62
N HIS A 3 -2.17 -15.46 -13.55
CA HIS A 3 -2.15 -14.32 -12.62
C HIS A 3 -1.56 -13.02 -13.20
N LYS A 4 -0.70 -13.11 -14.22
CA LYS A 4 -0.17 -11.90 -14.90
C LYS A 4 -1.21 -11.33 -15.87
N ARG A 5 -2.00 -12.20 -16.51
CA ARG A 5 -3.08 -11.83 -17.43
C ARG A 5 -4.24 -11.14 -16.71
N SER A 6 -4.62 -11.61 -15.52
CA SER A 6 -5.68 -10.97 -14.72
C SER A 6 -5.30 -9.56 -14.27
N LYS A 7 -4.07 -9.35 -13.75
CA LYS A 7 -3.59 -8.01 -13.37
C LYS A 7 -3.50 -7.07 -14.58
N LYS A 8 -3.07 -7.57 -15.74
CA LYS A 8 -3.03 -6.78 -16.97
C LYS A 8 -4.43 -6.40 -17.43
N SER A 9 -5.38 -7.33 -17.43
CA SER A 9 -6.78 -7.08 -17.80
C SER A 9 -7.45 -6.03 -16.90
N VAL A 10 -7.21 -6.06 -15.59
CA VAL A 10 -7.74 -5.03 -14.67
C VAL A 10 -7.15 -3.66 -14.99
N ARG A 11 -5.84 -3.57 -15.22
CA ARG A 11 -5.19 -2.29 -15.58
C ARG A 11 -5.65 -1.77 -16.94
N ASP A 12 -5.75 -2.64 -17.94
CA ASP A 12 -6.22 -2.26 -19.27
C ASP A 12 -7.68 -1.79 -19.20
N ALA A 13 -8.53 -2.44 -18.39
CA ALA A 13 -9.89 -2.00 -18.15
C ALA A 13 -9.98 -0.68 -17.37
N GLU A 14 -9.10 -0.43 -16.40
CA GLU A 14 -9.01 0.84 -15.68
C GLU A 14 -8.50 1.97 -16.58
N THR A 15 -7.48 1.73 -17.39
CA THR A 15 -6.96 2.69 -18.37
C THR A 15 -8.00 3.00 -19.45
N ALA A 16 -8.71 1.99 -19.94
CA ALA A 16 -9.79 2.18 -20.91
C ALA A 16 -10.96 2.98 -20.32
N LYS A 17 -11.33 2.73 -19.05
CA LYS A 17 -12.35 3.52 -18.33
C LYS A 17 -11.91 4.97 -18.07
N ARG A 18 -10.63 5.18 -17.82
CA ARG A 18 -10.05 6.52 -17.64
C ARG A 18 -9.98 7.27 -18.97
N GLY A 19 -9.75 6.58 -20.08
CA GLY A 19 -9.56 7.19 -21.39
C GLY A 19 -8.15 7.72 -21.59
N SER A 20 -7.71 7.87 -22.84
CA SER A 20 -6.35 8.31 -23.21
C SER A 20 -6.21 9.83 -23.30
N ASN A 21 -7.31 10.57 -23.20
CA ASN A 21 -7.37 12.02 -23.43
C ASN A 21 -8.05 12.72 -22.25
N LEU A 22 -7.68 12.32 -21.03
CA LEU A 22 -8.08 13.09 -19.86
C LEU A 22 -7.27 14.38 -19.87
N PRO A 23 -7.93 15.56 -19.79
CA PRO A 23 -7.19 16.79 -19.52
C PRO A 23 -6.38 16.58 -18.23
N PRO A 24 -5.20 17.24 -18.11
CA PRO A 24 -4.47 17.22 -16.85
C PRO A 24 -5.46 17.54 -15.73
N SER A 25 -5.50 16.69 -14.69
CA SER A 25 -6.54 16.81 -13.67
C SER A 25 -6.59 18.25 -13.16
N ALA A 26 -7.76 18.78 -12.84
CA ALA A 26 -7.86 20.17 -12.33
C ALA A 26 -6.91 20.42 -11.15
N LYS A 27 -6.56 19.39 -10.37
CA LYS A 27 -5.55 19.45 -9.29
C LYS A 27 -4.11 19.69 -9.78
N ALA A 28 -3.78 19.24 -10.99
CA ALA A 28 -2.51 19.51 -11.64
C ALA A 28 -2.48 20.96 -12.19
N THR A 29 -3.60 21.47 -12.73
CA THR A 29 -3.66 22.82 -13.32
C THR A 29 -3.97 23.95 -12.33
N THR A 30 -4.59 23.65 -11.18
CA THR A 30 -4.86 24.62 -10.09
C THR A 30 -3.84 24.56 -8.96
N SER A 31 -2.82 23.70 -9.09
CA SER A 31 -1.64 23.76 -8.25
C SER A 31 -1.00 25.13 -8.42
N LEU A 32 -1.18 26.02 -7.44
CA LEU A 32 -0.56 27.34 -7.33
C LEU A 32 0.99 27.29 -7.27
N TYR A 33 1.56 26.09 -7.46
CA TYR A 33 2.93 25.67 -7.19
C TYR A 33 3.59 24.99 -8.41
N ASP A 34 3.09 25.25 -9.63
CA ASP A 34 3.58 24.59 -10.85
C ASP A 34 5.03 24.97 -11.23
N ASP A 35 5.56 26.05 -10.64
CA ASP A 35 6.97 26.47 -10.81
C ASP A 35 7.86 26.04 -9.63
N THR A 36 7.30 25.37 -8.62
CA THR A 36 8.13 24.82 -7.55
C THR A 36 8.69 23.46 -7.97
N PRO A 37 10.01 23.23 -7.84
CA PRO A 37 10.56 21.92 -8.12
C PRO A 37 9.88 20.88 -7.22
N LYS A 38 9.68 19.66 -7.75
CA LYS A 38 8.98 18.56 -7.04
C LYS A 38 9.48 18.33 -5.60
N SER A 39 10.76 18.61 -5.34
CA SER A 39 11.36 18.58 -4.00
C SER A 39 10.75 19.63 -3.06
N ALA A 40 10.61 20.88 -3.51
CA ALA A 40 10.00 21.95 -2.73
C ALA A 40 8.50 21.73 -2.51
N THR A 41 7.78 21.23 -3.52
CA THR A 41 6.35 20.92 -3.38
C THR A 41 6.12 19.88 -2.27
N ARG A 42 6.99 18.85 -2.17
CA ARG A 42 6.93 17.84 -1.11
C ARG A 42 7.15 18.45 0.28
N ILE A 43 8.05 19.42 0.40
CA ILE A 43 8.34 20.10 1.67
C ILE A 43 7.15 20.99 2.08
N ILE A 44 6.64 21.82 1.16
CA ILE A 44 5.54 22.76 1.42
C ILE A 44 4.23 22.02 1.75
N SER A 45 3.94 20.93 1.04
CA SER A 45 2.74 20.13 1.29
C SER A 45 2.89 19.13 2.45
N GLY A 46 4.12 18.88 2.93
CA GLY A 46 4.41 17.91 3.98
C GLY A 46 3.62 18.16 5.27
N TRP A 47 3.43 19.43 5.65
CA TRP A 47 2.67 19.79 6.85
C TRP A 47 1.19 19.41 6.75
N LYS A 48 0.57 19.58 5.56
CA LYS A 48 -0.83 19.17 5.31
C LYS A 48 -0.98 17.66 5.37
N PHE A 49 -0.04 16.92 4.79
CA PHE A 49 -0.06 15.45 4.85
C PHE A 49 0.13 14.94 6.28
N GLN A 50 1.01 15.57 7.07
CA GLN A 50 1.20 15.23 8.49
C GLN A 50 -0.04 15.55 9.33
N SER A 51 -0.73 16.67 9.08
CA SER A 51 -1.93 17.05 9.82
C SER A 51 -3.13 16.16 9.47
N GLU A 52 -3.33 15.85 8.19
CA GLU A 52 -4.34 14.87 7.73
C GLU A 52 -4.06 13.47 8.31
N PHE A 53 -2.80 13.05 8.34
CA PHE A 53 -2.40 11.77 8.92
C PHE A 53 -2.71 11.72 10.43
N ARG A 54 -2.30 12.74 11.19
CA ARG A 54 -2.61 12.86 12.63
C ARG A 54 -4.11 12.94 12.91
N GLY A 55 -4.85 13.68 12.08
CA GLY A 55 -6.31 13.81 12.19
C GLY A 55 -7.07 12.53 11.83
N SER A 56 -6.49 11.66 11.00
CA SER A 56 -7.10 10.38 10.62
C SER A 56 -7.08 9.33 11.74
N GLY A 57 -6.44 9.61 12.88
CA GLY A 57 -6.32 8.69 14.02
C GLY A 57 -5.52 7.42 13.72
N ARG A 58 -4.89 7.34 12.53
CA ARG A 58 -4.03 6.23 12.12
C ARG A 58 -2.71 6.34 12.87
N THR A 59 -2.45 5.36 13.73
CA THR A 59 -1.20 5.23 14.50
C THR A 59 -0.30 4.11 13.99
N ASN A 60 -0.69 3.46 12.89
CA ASN A 60 0.05 2.36 12.27
C ASN A 60 0.85 2.87 11.07
N SER A 61 2.14 3.06 11.35
CA SER A 61 3.23 3.51 10.50
C SER A 61 3.87 2.36 9.70
N GLU A 62 3.16 1.77 8.72
CA GLU A 62 3.83 0.83 7.80
C GLU A 62 4.59 1.53 6.65
N ASP A 63 4.70 2.87 6.65
CA ASP A 63 5.42 3.60 5.57
C ASP A 63 6.19 4.87 6.01
N THR A 64 6.50 5.02 7.30
CA THR A 64 7.42 6.09 7.77
C THR A 64 8.28 5.53 8.88
N GLY A 65 9.51 5.15 8.55
CA GLY A 65 10.49 4.57 9.47
C GLY A 65 11.03 5.55 10.51
N GLU A 66 10.18 6.07 11.39
CA GLU A 66 10.61 6.75 12.61
C GLU A 66 9.99 6.09 13.83
N ARG A 67 10.88 5.60 14.70
CA ARG A 67 10.60 4.92 15.96
C ARG A 67 9.88 5.88 16.92
N ASP A 68 8.73 5.45 17.43
CA ASP A 68 7.99 6.07 18.53
C ASP A 68 8.88 6.22 19.79
N LYS A 69 9.45 7.42 19.97
CA LYS A 69 9.66 8.00 21.29
C LYS A 69 8.48 8.92 21.50
N LEU A 70 7.45 8.52 22.26
CA LEU A 70 6.50 9.38 23.00
C LEU A 70 5.21 8.62 23.36
N LYS A 71 5.30 7.59 24.21
CA LYS A 71 4.18 7.14 25.08
C LYS A 71 4.71 6.73 26.45
N ILE A 72 5.24 7.70 27.21
CA ILE A 72 5.60 7.54 28.64
C ILE A 72 4.90 8.59 29.54
N ALA A 73 4.13 9.53 28.98
CA ALA A 73 3.57 10.64 29.75
C ALA A 73 2.04 10.72 29.64
N THR A 74 1.31 9.75 30.20
CA THR A 74 -0.09 9.88 30.70
C THR A 74 -0.60 8.56 31.30
N SER A 75 0.06 8.06 32.34
CA SER A 75 -0.48 6.98 33.19
C SER A 75 0.19 6.99 34.57
N LYS A 76 0.24 8.17 35.19
CA LYS A 76 0.58 8.34 36.60
C LYS A 76 -0.47 9.27 37.19
N GLN A 77 -1.52 8.69 37.76
CA GLN A 77 -2.29 9.17 38.92
C GLN A 77 -3.63 8.44 38.97
N ASN A 78 -3.62 7.22 39.52
CA ASN A 78 -4.64 6.74 40.45
C ASN A 78 -4.36 5.28 40.78
N THR A 79 -3.79 5.04 41.97
CA THR A 79 -3.96 3.84 42.82
C THR A 79 -3.00 3.95 44.00
N LYS A 80 -3.41 4.71 45.01
CA LYS A 80 -3.02 4.48 46.40
C LYS A 80 -4.33 4.37 47.18
N ASN A 81 -4.73 3.14 47.52
CA ASN A 81 -5.36 2.76 48.79
C ASN A 81 -5.94 1.34 48.72
N GLY A 82 -5.70 0.56 49.79
CA GLY A 82 -6.45 -0.63 50.19
C GLY A 82 -5.97 -1.95 49.58
N GLN A 83 -5.02 -2.68 50.18
CA GLN A 83 -5.24 -3.74 51.19
C GLN A 83 -6.18 -4.89 50.78
N SER A 84 -5.55 -6.07 50.65
CA SER A 84 -6.03 -7.41 51.01
C SER A 84 -7.47 -7.84 50.65
N SER A 85 -7.58 -8.81 49.75
CA SER A 85 -8.17 -10.11 50.12
C SER A 85 -7.88 -11.16 49.05
N SER A 86 -7.40 -12.29 49.54
CA SER A 86 -7.43 -13.60 48.92
C SER A 86 -8.87 -14.01 48.59
N SER A 87 -9.15 -14.44 47.36
CA SER A 87 -10.18 -15.45 47.10
C SER A 87 -10.01 -16.05 45.70
N ALA A 88 -10.09 -17.38 45.68
CA ALA A 88 -9.82 -18.26 44.57
C ALA A 88 -10.89 -18.27 43.47
N GLY A 89 -10.49 -18.79 42.31
CA GLY A 89 -11.33 -19.22 41.18
C GLY A 89 -10.93 -18.49 39.90
N LYS A 90 -10.62 -19.13 38.76
CA LYS A 90 -10.79 -20.52 38.35
C LYS A 90 -9.97 -20.71 37.06
N VAL A 91 -9.20 -21.79 37.05
CA VAL A 91 -8.42 -22.42 35.99
C VAL A 91 -8.91 -22.14 34.56
N ILE A 92 -8.05 -21.48 33.76
CA ILE A 92 -7.83 -21.83 32.35
C ILE A 92 -6.34 -22.07 32.19
N SER A 93 -5.99 -23.35 32.21
CA SER A 93 -4.68 -23.88 31.92
C SER A 93 -4.46 -23.91 30.40
N THR A 94 -3.61 -23.02 29.90
CA THR A 94 -2.78 -23.29 28.71
C THR A 94 -1.40 -22.66 28.94
N GLU A 95 -0.49 -23.54 29.34
CA GLU A 95 0.93 -23.56 28.96
C GLU A 95 1.84 -22.40 29.39
N LYS A 96 2.69 -22.72 30.38
CA LYS A 96 4.08 -22.28 30.56
C LYS A 96 4.41 -20.91 29.96
N GLY A 97 3.96 -19.86 30.64
CA GLY A 97 4.57 -18.54 30.52
C GLY A 97 6.02 -18.62 31.00
N LYS A 98 6.96 -18.85 30.06
CA LYS A 98 8.38 -18.55 30.26
C LYS A 98 8.44 -17.16 30.88
N GLY A 99 9.10 -17.08 32.03
CA GLY A 99 9.07 -15.92 32.91
C GLY A 99 9.29 -14.63 32.13
N LYS A 100 8.78 -13.51 32.64
CA LYS A 100 9.23 -12.20 32.17
C LYS A 100 10.73 -12.15 32.39
N GLU A 101 11.51 -12.60 31.40
CA GLU A 101 12.95 -12.57 31.42
C GLU A 101 13.29 -11.11 31.61
N LYS A 102 13.79 -10.80 32.80
CA LYS A 102 14.18 -9.45 33.15
C LYS A 102 15.18 -9.05 32.07
N LEU A 103 14.92 -7.95 31.38
CA LEU A 103 15.85 -7.44 30.38
C LEU A 103 17.24 -7.40 31.03
N PRO A 104 18.28 -7.95 30.37
CA PRO A 104 19.64 -7.90 30.88
C PRO A 104 19.98 -6.47 31.33
N SER A 105 20.77 -6.31 32.38
CA SER A 105 21.33 -4.99 32.70
C SER A 105 22.54 -4.68 31.81
N ILE A 106 22.90 -3.40 31.73
CA ILE A 106 24.14 -2.95 31.09
C ILE A 106 25.31 -3.64 31.78
N LEU A 107 26.20 -4.27 31.01
CA LEU A 107 27.40 -4.91 31.54
C LEU A 107 28.46 -3.85 31.89
N PRO A 108 29.35 -4.12 32.88
CA PRO A 108 30.49 -3.25 33.11
C PRO A 108 31.37 -3.19 31.85
N ASN A 109 31.72 -1.98 31.43
CA ASN A 109 32.46 -1.66 30.19
C ASN A 109 31.69 -1.80 28.87
N GLU A 110 30.39 -2.12 28.89
CA GLU A 110 29.55 -2.09 27.69
C GLU A 110 29.08 -0.65 27.43
N SER A 111 29.20 -0.19 26.17
CA SER A 111 28.60 1.08 25.77
C SER A 111 27.07 0.96 25.70
N LEU A 112 26.34 2.04 25.96
CA LEU A 112 24.87 2.08 25.80
C LEU A 112 24.41 1.61 24.41
N GLY A 113 25.23 1.83 23.38
CA GLY A 113 24.96 1.35 22.02
C GLY A 113 25.01 -0.17 21.88
N GLU A 114 25.97 -0.84 22.52
CA GLU A 114 26.13 -2.30 22.50
C GLU A 114 25.02 -2.98 23.29
N TYR A 115 24.69 -2.41 24.46
CA TYR A 115 23.54 -2.82 25.26
C TYR A 115 22.25 -2.81 24.44
N ASN A 116 21.96 -1.71 23.75
CA ASN A 116 20.76 -1.62 22.91
C ASN A 116 20.75 -2.68 21.79
N ARG A 117 21.90 -2.98 21.17
CA ARG A 117 21.99 -4.04 20.14
C ARG A 117 21.70 -5.42 20.72
N ARG A 118 22.18 -5.71 21.92
CA ARG A 118 21.94 -6.98 22.63
C ARG A 118 20.48 -7.13 23.07
N ILE A 119 19.86 -6.06 23.55
CA ILE A 119 18.42 -6.06 23.84
C ILE A 119 17.61 -6.25 22.54
N GLU A 120 17.97 -5.55 21.47
CA GLU A 120 17.33 -5.71 20.17
C GLU A 120 17.47 -7.16 19.66
N SER A 121 18.63 -7.80 19.78
CA SER A 121 18.80 -9.19 19.32
C SER A 121 17.92 -10.18 20.10
N ILE A 122 17.75 -10.00 21.41
CA ILE A 122 16.87 -10.83 22.26
C ILE A 122 15.40 -10.62 21.90
N LEU A 123 14.97 -9.37 21.71
CA LEU A 123 13.56 -9.05 21.46
C LEU A 123 13.14 -9.23 20.00
N ARG A 124 14.08 -9.14 19.06
CA ARG A 124 13.78 -9.12 17.62
C ARG A 124 13.06 -10.37 17.13
N PRO A 125 13.38 -11.61 17.55
CA PRO A 125 12.62 -12.79 17.14
C PRO A 125 11.16 -12.72 17.61
N GLY A 126 10.92 -12.33 18.87
CA GLY A 126 9.58 -12.20 19.44
C GLY A 126 8.75 -11.11 18.76
N VAL A 127 9.35 -9.93 18.54
CA VAL A 127 8.70 -8.84 17.79
C VAL A 127 8.41 -9.27 16.34
N SER A 128 9.36 -9.94 15.68
CA SER A 128 9.18 -10.41 14.30
C SER A 128 8.08 -11.48 14.19
N LYS A 129 7.97 -12.38 15.17
CA LYS A 129 6.87 -13.36 15.25
C LYS A 129 5.54 -12.66 15.44
N ALA A 130 5.44 -11.75 16.42
CA ALA A 130 4.23 -10.97 16.68
C ALA A 130 3.79 -10.13 15.46
N MET A 131 4.73 -9.55 14.71
CA MET A 131 4.43 -8.83 13.47
C MET A 131 3.86 -9.75 12.40
N LYS A 132 4.46 -10.93 12.19
CA LYS A 132 3.96 -11.93 11.22
C LYS A 132 2.56 -12.43 11.61
N ASP A 133 2.31 -12.64 12.90
CA ASP A 133 1.01 -13.08 13.40
C ASP A 133 -0.07 -11.98 13.23
N ALA A 134 0.29 -10.72 13.46
CA ALA A 134 -0.57 -9.57 13.21
C ALA A 134 -0.88 -9.39 11.71
N GLU A 135 0.12 -9.57 10.84
CA GLU A 135 -0.07 -9.51 9.40
C GLU A 135 -0.98 -10.66 8.90
N SER A 136 -0.76 -11.88 9.39
CA SER A 136 -1.56 -13.04 8.99
C SER A 136 -3.03 -12.90 9.42
N SER A 137 -3.28 -12.44 10.64
CA SER A 137 -4.65 -12.16 11.13
C SER A 137 -5.34 -11.06 10.32
N LYS A 138 -4.66 -9.95 10.03
CA LYS A 138 -5.17 -8.87 9.16
C LYS A 138 -5.49 -9.38 7.75
N GLN A 139 -4.63 -10.22 7.17
CA GLN A 139 -4.89 -10.84 5.87
C GLN A 139 -6.11 -11.78 5.89
N LEU A 140 -6.27 -12.57 6.95
CA LEU A 140 -7.43 -13.44 7.15
C LEU A 140 -8.72 -12.62 7.21
N GLU A 141 -8.73 -11.53 7.98
CA GLU A 141 -9.87 -10.61 8.09
C GLU A 141 -10.26 -10.02 6.73
N ILE A 142 -9.29 -9.47 5.99
CA ILE A 142 -9.52 -8.94 4.63
C ILE A 142 -10.11 -10.02 3.71
N SER A 143 -9.58 -11.24 3.78
CA SER A 143 -10.07 -12.36 2.96
C SER A 143 -11.52 -12.74 3.30
N ASN A 144 -11.91 -12.66 4.57
CA ASN A 144 -13.27 -12.95 5.03
C ASN A 144 -14.24 -11.86 4.58
N LEU A 145 -13.88 -10.58 4.78
CA LEU A 145 -14.66 -9.44 4.28
C LEU A 145 -14.94 -9.52 2.77
N LEU A 146 -13.98 -10.00 1.98
CA LEU A 146 -14.17 -10.21 0.54
C LEU A 146 -15.10 -11.38 0.22
N LYS A 147 -15.09 -12.46 1.01
CA LYS A 147 -16.03 -13.58 0.87
C LYS A 147 -17.45 -13.15 1.24
N ASP A 148 -17.61 -12.41 2.33
CA ASP A 148 -18.91 -11.92 2.81
C ASP A 148 -19.55 -10.99 1.80
N LYS A 149 -18.77 -10.07 1.20
CA LYS A 149 -19.23 -9.22 0.11
C LYS A 149 -19.74 -10.02 -1.09
N LYS A 150 -19.12 -11.15 -1.42
CA LYS A 150 -19.57 -12.02 -2.52
C LYS A 150 -20.86 -12.76 -2.14
N ILE A 151 -20.96 -13.25 -0.91
CA ILE A 151 -22.15 -13.94 -0.39
C ILE A 151 -23.33 -12.97 -0.37
N ASN A 152 -23.15 -11.75 0.14
CA ASN A 152 -24.19 -10.71 0.18
C ASN A 152 -24.66 -10.29 -1.22
N LYS A 153 -23.75 -10.19 -2.19
CA LYS A 153 -24.11 -9.95 -3.61
C LYS A 153 -24.94 -11.09 -4.20
N LYS A 154 -24.63 -12.35 -3.89
CA LYS A 154 -25.43 -13.50 -4.34
C LYS A 154 -26.80 -13.54 -3.66
N LYS A 155 -26.84 -13.29 -2.35
CA LYS A 155 -28.07 -13.23 -1.55
C LYS A 155 -29.03 -12.17 -2.10
N SER A 156 -28.56 -10.94 -2.27
CA SER A 156 -29.37 -9.84 -2.85
C SER A 156 -29.83 -10.13 -4.28
N LYS A 157 -29.04 -10.83 -5.10
CA LYS A 157 -29.47 -11.25 -6.45
C LYS A 157 -30.59 -12.30 -6.39
N LEU A 158 -30.50 -13.28 -5.49
CA LEU A 158 -31.54 -14.28 -5.27
C LEU A 158 -32.83 -13.64 -4.73
N GLU A 159 -32.72 -12.74 -3.76
CA GLU A 159 -33.88 -11.99 -3.23
C GLU A 159 -34.61 -11.20 -4.31
N LYS A 160 -33.88 -10.55 -5.23
CA LYS A 160 -34.47 -9.86 -6.38
C LYS A 160 -35.21 -10.81 -7.31
N LEU A 161 -34.61 -11.96 -7.66
CA LEU A 161 -35.24 -12.94 -8.55
C LEU A 161 -36.50 -13.58 -7.92
N ILE A 162 -36.51 -13.76 -6.60
CA ILE A 162 -37.69 -14.23 -5.86
C ILE A 162 -38.78 -13.16 -5.88
N LYS A 163 -38.42 -11.89 -5.66
CA LYS A 163 -39.37 -10.77 -5.74
C LYS A 163 -40.00 -10.64 -7.13
N ASP A 164 -39.21 -10.88 -8.17
CA ASP A 164 -39.68 -10.88 -9.56
C ASP A 164 -40.51 -12.13 -9.92
N GLY A 165 -40.70 -13.09 -9.00
CA GLY A 165 -41.44 -14.33 -9.23
C GLY A 165 -40.71 -15.37 -10.11
N LYS A 166 -39.44 -15.12 -10.46
CA LYS A 166 -38.64 -15.98 -11.35
C LYS A 166 -38.04 -17.20 -10.63
N LEU A 167 -37.97 -17.17 -9.30
CA LEU A 167 -37.44 -18.26 -8.48
C LEU A 167 -38.33 -18.51 -7.27
N PRO A 168 -38.46 -19.78 -6.84
CA PRO A 168 -39.16 -20.12 -5.60
C PRO A 168 -38.39 -19.62 -4.38
N LYS A 169 -39.11 -19.31 -3.29
CA LYS A 169 -38.52 -18.87 -2.00
C LYS A 169 -37.53 -19.89 -1.42
N GLU A 170 -37.70 -21.17 -1.76
CA GLU A 170 -36.82 -22.28 -1.37
C GLU A 170 -35.38 -22.13 -1.88
N ALA A 171 -35.17 -21.42 -2.98
CA ALA A 171 -33.81 -21.20 -3.51
C ALA A 171 -32.95 -20.39 -2.54
N LEU A 172 -33.53 -19.41 -1.83
CA LEU A 172 -32.80 -18.61 -0.84
C LEU A 172 -32.49 -19.41 0.42
N THR A 173 -33.42 -20.24 0.89
CA THR A 173 -33.22 -21.07 2.09
C THR A 173 -32.17 -22.15 1.84
N ASN A 174 -32.17 -22.78 0.67
CA ASN A 174 -31.16 -23.75 0.27
C ASN A 174 -29.78 -23.10 0.17
N PHE A 175 -29.69 -21.88 -0.39
CA PHE A 175 -28.42 -21.14 -0.46
C PHE A 175 -27.86 -20.82 0.94
N LEU A 176 -28.70 -20.42 1.90
CA LEU A 176 -28.27 -20.15 3.27
C LEU A 176 -27.81 -21.42 3.99
N LYS A 177 -28.57 -22.53 3.86
CA LYS A 177 -28.17 -23.84 4.40
C LYS A 177 -26.85 -24.33 3.82
N GLU A 178 -26.63 -24.16 2.52
CA GLU A 178 -25.38 -24.52 1.86
C GLU A 178 -24.18 -23.70 2.39
N GLN A 179 -24.36 -22.39 2.64
CA GLN A 179 -23.30 -21.58 3.24
C GLN A 179 -22.98 -22.05 4.67
N GLU A 180 -24.00 -22.31 5.48
CA GLU A 180 -23.82 -22.77 6.86
C GLU A 180 -23.14 -24.15 6.93
N GLN A 181 -23.54 -25.09 6.08
CA GLN A 181 -22.86 -26.40 5.95
C GLN A 181 -21.40 -26.23 5.56
N LYS A 182 -21.10 -25.37 4.57
CA LYS A 182 -19.72 -25.08 4.16
C LYS A 182 -18.88 -24.46 5.27
N GLU A 183 -19.47 -23.67 6.17
CA GLU A 183 -18.75 -23.14 7.34
C GLU A 183 -18.51 -24.21 8.40
N LYS A 184 -19.50 -25.07 8.67
CA LYS A 184 -19.35 -26.22 9.57
C LYS A 184 -18.28 -27.19 9.07
N ASP A 185 -18.26 -27.50 7.78
CA ASP A 185 -17.24 -28.38 7.18
C ASP A 185 -15.83 -27.79 7.29
N LYS A 186 -15.68 -26.47 7.11
CA LYS A 186 -14.39 -25.79 7.30
C LYS A 186 -13.96 -25.81 8.76
N LEU A 187 -14.88 -25.60 9.70
CA LEU A 187 -14.58 -25.65 11.13
C LEU A 187 -14.14 -27.06 11.54
N ASN A 188 -14.85 -28.08 11.07
CA ASN A 188 -14.50 -29.48 11.32
C ASN A 188 -13.15 -29.86 10.71
N LYS A 189 -12.84 -29.35 9.51
CA LYS A 189 -11.52 -29.56 8.89
C LYS A 189 -10.39 -28.91 9.67
N ARG A 190 -10.60 -27.70 10.23
CA ARG A 190 -9.61 -27.04 11.11
C ARG A 190 -9.37 -27.83 12.38
N LYS A 191 -10.43 -28.28 13.06
CA LYS A 191 -10.33 -29.10 14.28
C LYS A 191 -9.58 -30.42 14.08
N ARG A 192 -9.62 -31.00 12.87
CA ARG A 192 -8.86 -32.24 12.57
C ARG A 192 -7.37 -31.97 12.38
N ASN A 193 -7.02 -30.85 11.77
CA ASN A 193 -5.61 -30.50 11.52
C ASN A 193 -4.90 -30.00 12.78
N ASP A 194 -5.59 -29.28 13.68
CA ASP A 194 -4.96 -28.79 14.92
C ASP A 194 -4.53 -29.91 15.89
N ASN A 195 -5.05 -31.13 15.73
CA ASN A 195 -4.64 -32.29 16.54
C ASN A 195 -3.46 -33.07 15.96
N ASP A 196 -3.08 -32.86 14.69
CA ASP A 196 -2.01 -33.61 14.02
C ASP A 196 -0.67 -32.83 13.97
N ASP A 197 -0.64 -31.56 14.39
CA ASP A 197 0.54 -30.66 14.33
C ASP A 197 1.13 -30.34 15.72
N LEU A 198 0.77 -31.08 16.78
CA LEU A 198 1.24 -30.83 18.17
C LEU A 198 2.41 -31.73 18.64
N ASP A 199 3.01 -32.54 17.77
CA ASP A 199 4.02 -33.55 18.16
C ASP A 199 5.41 -33.40 17.50
N ASP A 200 5.78 -32.26 16.90
CA ASP A 200 7.02 -32.18 16.09
C ASP A 200 7.97 -31.00 16.40
N ASP A 201 7.96 -30.45 17.63
CA ASP A 201 8.79 -29.27 17.96
C ASP A 201 9.35 -29.23 19.41
N ASP A 202 9.60 -30.37 20.03
CA ASP A 202 10.39 -30.45 21.29
C ASP A 202 11.14 -31.80 21.34
N GLU A 203 12.36 -31.85 20.78
CA GLU A 203 13.51 -32.65 21.26
C GLU A 203 14.65 -32.60 20.21
N GLU A 204 15.43 -31.51 20.25
CA GLU A 204 16.80 -31.52 19.70
C GLU A 204 17.79 -31.24 20.84
N GLU A 205 17.88 -32.16 21.80
CA GLU A 205 19.10 -32.36 22.57
C GLU A 205 19.41 -33.86 22.67
N GLY A 206 20.38 -34.28 21.86
CA GLY A 206 21.32 -35.38 22.09
C GLY A 206 20.80 -36.70 22.67
N SER A 207 20.67 -37.72 21.81
CA SER A 207 21.17 -39.05 22.15
C SER A 207 21.48 -39.88 20.90
N GLU A 208 22.69 -40.42 20.90
CA GLU A 208 23.12 -41.51 20.02
C GLU A 208 22.41 -42.81 20.41
N ASN A 209 22.12 -43.64 19.41
CA ASN A 209 21.68 -45.04 19.49
C ASN A 209 20.25 -45.30 20.01
N ASP A 210 19.34 -45.67 19.11
CA ASP A 210 19.06 -47.11 18.91
C ASP A 210 18.02 -47.35 17.81
N GLU A 211 18.25 -48.45 17.12
CA GLU A 211 17.50 -48.97 15.98
C GLU A 211 16.12 -49.49 16.40
N GLU A 212 15.05 -49.14 15.67
CA GLU A 212 14.20 -50.13 14.99
C GLU A 212 12.96 -49.53 14.29
N LYS A 213 12.77 -49.98 13.05
CA LYS A 213 11.49 -50.27 12.38
C LYS A 213 10.45 -49.14 12.22
N LYS A 214 10.63 -48.34 11.16
CA LYS A 214 9.50 -47.88 10.33
C LYS A 214 9.75 -48.26 8.87
N ARG A 215 8.78 -48.94 8.26
CA ARG A 215 8.77 -49.43 6.87
C ARG A 215 9.03 -48.27 5.91
N ARG A 216 10.28 -48.13 5.48
CA ARG A 216 10.73 -47.09 4.54
C ARG A 216 10.25 -47.44 3.14
N LYS A 217 9.54 -46.49 2.51
CA LYS A 217 9.28 -46.51 1.06
C LYS A 217 10.63 -46.65 0.33
N PRO A 218 10.68 -47.32 -0.84
CA PRO A 218 11.92 -47.42 -1.61
C PRO A 218 12.45 -46.01 -1.87
N ILE A 219 13.69 -45.78 -1.44
CA ILE A 219 14.39 -44.50 -1.59
C ILE A 219 14.50 -44.25 -3.09
N LYS A 220 13.95 -43.14 -3.57
CA LYS A 220 14.21 -42.67 -4.92
C LYS A 220 15.68 -42.28 -4.96
N GLU A 221 16.49 -43.10 -5.61
CA GLU A 221 17.87 -42.79 -5.93
C GLU A 221 17.88 -41.61 -6.91
N PHE A 222 18.00 -40.40 -6.36
CA PHE A 222 18.31 -39.23 -7.16
C PHE A 222 19.78 -39.34 -7.55
N LYS A 223 20.09 -39.11 -8.83
CA LYS A 223 21.48 -38.99 -9.29
C LYS A 223 22.21 -37.99 -8.38
N GLU A 224 23.37 -38.39 -7.86
CA GLU A 224 24.21 -37.55 -7.01
C GLU A 224 24.41 -36.18 -7.68
N ILE A 225 24.04 -35.13 -6.96
CA ILE A 225 24.21 -33.76 -7.42
C ILE A 225 25.71 -33.49 -7.48
N GLU A 226 26.20 -33.15 -8.68
CA GLU A 226 27.60 -32.75 -8.88
C GLU A 226 27.97 -31.63 -7.90
N LYS A 227 29.12 -31.79 -7.24
CA LYS A 227 29.60 -30.85 -6.21
C LYS A 227 29.56 -29.42 -6.76
N PRO A 228 29.02 -28.45 -6.01
CA PRO A 228 28.90 -27.07 -6.48
C PRO A 228 30.27 -26.53 -6.86
N ARG A 229 30.41 -26.09 -8.12
CA ARG A 229 31.65 -25.47 -8.60
C ARG A 229 31.92 -24.21 -7.79
N ARG A 230 33.17 -24.03 -7.35
CA ARG A 230 33.59 -22.85 -6.59
C ARG A 230 33.34 -21.60 -7.42
N LEU A 231 32.83 -20.55 -6.78
CA LEU A 231 32.45 -19.29 -7.45
C LEU A 231 33.61 -18.64 -8.24
N ASN A 232 34.85 -18.98 -7.88
CA ASN A 232 36.07 -18.47 -8.50
C ASN A 232 36.50 -19.25 -9.77
N ASP A 233 35.95 -20.46 -10.01
CA ASP A 233 36.21 -21.23 -11.24
C ASP A 233 35.25 -20.84 -12.39
N ILE A 234 34.24 -20.02 -12.10
CA ILE A 234 33.41 -19.40 -13.13
C ILE A 234 34.14 -18.13 -13.54
N VAL A 235 35.05 -18.26 -14.51
CA VAL A 235 35.56 -17.10 -15.24
C VAL A 235 34.34 -16.43 -15.88
N GLN A 236 33.83 -15.37 -15.24
CA GLN A 236 32.76 -14.57 -15.79
C GLN A 236 33.29 -13.94 -17.07
N ALA A 237 32.94 -14.53 -18.22
CA ALA A 237 33.15 -13.87 -19.49
C ALA A 237 32.51 -12.49 -19.39
N PRO A 238 33.22 -11.41 -19.78
CA PRO A 238 32.68 -10.07 -19.71
C PRO A 238 31.34 -10.04 -20.46
N PRO A 239 30.30 -9.43 -19.87
CA PRO A 239 28.96 -9.45 -20.44
C PRO A 239 29.00 -8.87 -21.86
N GLN A 240 28.59 -9.67 -22.85
CA GLN A 240 28.48 -9.18 -24.22
C GLN A 240 27.30 -8.21 -24.30
N LEU A 241 27.59 -6.95 -24.61
CA LEU A 241 26.56 -5.95 -24.87
C LEU A 241 25.75 -6.40 -26.10
N PRO A 242 24.41 -6.46 -26.03
CA PRO A 242 23.60 -6.79 -27.18
C PRO A 242 23.87 -5.77 -28.28
N HIS A 243 24.26 -6.25 -29.46
CA HIS A 243 24.54 -5.40 -30.61
C HIS A 243 23.25 -4.65 -30.98
N LEU A 244 23.20 -3.35 -30.70
CA LEU A 244 22.12 -2.49 -31.17
C LEU A 244 22.07 -2.63 -32.70
N ARG A 245 20.96 -3.19 -33.20
CA ARG A 245 20.67 -3.20 -34.64
C ARG A 245 20.70 -1.75 -35.12
N LYS A 246 21.75 -1.40 -35.86
CA LYS A 246 21.85 -0.14 -36.60
C LYS A 246 20.66 -0.10 -37.56
N SER A 247 19.64 0.68 -37.23
CA SER A 247 18.45 0.87 -38.05
C SER A 247 18.83 1.70 -39.29
N SER A 248 19.29 1.01 -40.32
CA SER A 248 19.42 1.57 -41.67
C SER A 248 18.05 1.53 -42.36
N THR A 249 17.66 2.67 -42.94
CA THR A 249 16.61 2.91 -43.95
C THR A 249 15.15 3.05 -43.47
N PRO A 250 14.58 4.28 -43.50
CA PRO A 250 13.14 4.47 -43.63
C PRO A 250 12.76 4.40 -45.11
N LYS A 251 12.09 3.31 -45.53
CA LYS A 251 11.39 3.28 -46.81
C LYS A 251 10.05 4.01 -46.65
N SER A 252 9.95 5.09 -47.42
CA SER A 252 8.75 5.83 -47.77
C SER A 252 7.71 4.94 -48.45
N ASN A 253 6.43 5.17 -48.13
CA ASN A 253 5.29 5.31 -49.04
C ASN A 253 4.00 4.86 -48.33
N THR A 254 3.11 5.81 -48.00
CA THR A 254 1.82 6.04 -48.70
C THR A 254 0.89 6.97 -47.91
N SER A 255 0.48 8.04 -48.60
CA SER A 255 -0.80 8.78 -48.54
C SER A 255 -1.31 9.43 -47.23
N SER A 256 -1.01 10.72 -47.07
CA SER A 256 -2.01 11.77 -46.77
C SER A 256 -1.34 13.15 -46.84
N LYS A 257 -1.25 13.69 -48.06
CA LYS A 257 -0.61 14.98 -48.35
C LYS A 257 -1.69 16.02 -48.59
N GLU A 258 -2.22 16.60 -47.51
CA GLU A 258 -3.07 17.79 -47.52
C GLU A 258 -3.14 18.38 -46.09
N ALA A 259 -2.11 19.10 -45.66
CA ALA A 259 -2.18 19.91 -44.42
C ALA A 259 -1.06 20.96 -44.22
N TYR A 260 -0.08 21.11 -45.13
CA TYR A 260 1.12 21.92 -44.84
C TYR A 260 1.58 22.81 -45.99
N THR A 261 0.66 23.49 -46.66
CA THR A 261 1.01 24.58 -47.59
C THR A 261 0.13 25.79 -47.36
N ALA A 262 0.29 26.45 -46.20
CA ALA A 262 -0.18 27.82 -45.99
C ALA A 262 0.44 28.46 -44.74
N ILE A 263 1.76 28.59 -44.65
CA ILE A 263 2.38 29.63 -43.80
C ILE A 263 3.53 30.25 -44.58
N GLY A 264 3.14 31.11 -45.51
CA GLY A 264 4.01 32.15 -46.04
C GLY A 264 4.06 33.32 -45.05
N ASN A 265 5.30 33.69 -44.75
CA ASN A 265 5.77 35.05 -44.50
C ASN A 265 5.47 35.64 -43.11
N ASN A 266 6.57 35.69 -42.33
CA ASN A 266 6.82 36.61 -41.21
C ASN A 266 6.35 36.11 -39.84
N THR A 267 6.97 35.04 -39.34
CA THR A 267 7.74 35.10 -38.09
C THR A 267 8.47 33.76 -37.92
N SER A 268 9.69 33.81 -37.41
CA SER A 268 10.56 32.70 -37.04
C SER A 268 10.02 31.87 -35.86
N ARG A 269 8.72 31.53 -35.87
CA ARG A 269 8.07 30.71 -34.85
C ARG A 269 7.50 29.48 -35.53
N LEU A 270 7.99 28.33 -35.07
CA LEU A 270 7.41 27.02 -35.34
C LEU A 270 5.88 27.11 -35.29
N PRO A 271 5.14 26.54 -36.26
CA PRO A 271 3.69 26.59 -36.24
C PRO A 271 3.18 25.96 -34.94
N LEU A 272 2.69 26.80 -34.03
CA LEU A 272 2.11 26.38 -32.77
C LEU A 272 0.91 25.46 -33.05
N ASN A 273 0.89 24.31 -32.38
CA ASN A 273 -0.22 23.36 -32.45
C ASN A 273 -1.54 24.08 -32.08
N ALA A 274 -2.66 23.72 -32.70
CA ALA A 274 -3.97 24.31 -32.43
C ALA A 274 -4.33 24.32 -30.93
N GLY A 275 -3.92 23.28 -30.19
CA GLY A 275 -4.07 23.23 -28.74
C GLY A 275 -3.24 24.29 -28.00
N GLN A 276 -2.00 24.53 -28.43
CA GLN A 276 -1.14 25.57 -27.84
C GLN A 276 -1.67 26.98 -28.14
N LYS A 277 -2.21 27.22 -29.34
CA LYS A 277 -2.86 28.50 -29.67
C LYS A 277 -4.05 28.78 -28.76
N ARG A 278 -4.91 27.79 -28.53
CA ARG A 278 -6.05 27.92 -27.62
C ARG A 278 -5.64 28.21 -26.18
N ILE A 279 -4.60 27.56 -25.67
CA ILE A 279 -4.06 27.82 -24.33
C ILE A 279 -3.55 29.27 -24.23
N LEU A 280 -2.77 29.71 -25.21
CA LEU A 280 -2.25 31.08 -25.23
C LEU A 280 -3.36 32.13 -25.36
N GLU A 281 -4.45 31.82 -26.09
CA GLU A 281 -5.62 32.68 -26.19
C GLU A 281 -6.40 32.76 -24.87
N GLU A 282 -6.63 31.64 -24.19
CA GLU A 282 -7.29 31.60 -22.86
C GLU A 282 -6.47 32.36 -21.80
N GLU A 283 -5.14 32.23 -21.80
CA GLU A 283 -4.24 33.00 -20.93
C GLU A 283 -4.30 34.50 -21.25
N ARG A 284 -4.30 34.85 -22.55
CA ARG A 284 -4.43 36.25 -22.99
C ARG A 284 -5.73 36.86 -22.50
N GLU A 285 -6.85 36.15 -22.63
CA GLU A 285 -8.16 36.62 -22.13
C GLU A 285 -8.16 36.81 -20.61
N ARG A 286 -7.55 35.88 -19.87
CA ARG A 286 -7.45 35.97 -18.40
C ARG A 286 -6.63 37.18 -17.96
N VAL A 287 -5.49 37.43 -18.60
CA VAL A 287 -4.63 38.59 -18.32
C VAL A 287 -5.34 39.89 -18.68
N VAL A 288 -6.01 39.94 -19.83
CA VAL A 288 -6.79 41.11 -20.25
C VAL A 288 -7.92 41.39 -19.26
N LYS A 289 -8.62 40.35 -18.77
CA LYS A 289 -9.67 40.49 -17.77
C LYS A 289 -9.12 41.03 -16.45
N MET A 290 -8.03 40.46 -15.94
CA MET A 290 -7.37 40.93 -14.73
C MET A 290 -6.93 42.39 -14.85
N TYR A 291 -6.38 42.77 -16.01
CA TYR A 291 -5.98 44.16 -16.27
C TYR A 291 -7.18 45.11 -16.32
N ARG A 292 -8.30 44.70 -16.92
CA ARG A 292 -9.55 45.48 -16.93
C ARG A 292 -10.09 45.69 -15.51
N GLU A 293 -10.10 44.65 -14.70
CA GLU A 293 -10.53 44.73 -13.29
C GLU A 293 -9.63 45.65 -12.47
N MET A 294 -8.30 45.50 -12.60
CA MET A 294 -7.33 46.37 -11.92
C MET A 294 -7.47 47.83 -12.36
N LYS A 295 -7.76 48.07 -13.65
CA LYS A 295 -7.97 49.43 -14.16
C LYS A 295 -9.28 50.03 -13.63
N ALA A 296 -10.37 49.27 -13.61
CA ALA A 296 -11.65 49.71 -13.04
C ALA A 296 -11.51 50.05 -11.54
N GLN A 297 -10.76 49.23 -10.79
CA GLN A 297 -10.46 49.52 -9.38
C GLN A 297 -9.69 50.84 -9.22
N LYS A 298 -8.66 51.07 -10.03
CA LYS A 298 -7.90 52.32 -10.01
C LYS A 298 -8.77 53.55 -10.33
N GLU A 299 -9.73 53.42 -11.23
CA GLU A 299 -10.67 54.50 -11.55
C GLU A 299 -11.62 54.80 -10.38
N VAL A 300 -12.18 53.76 -9.74
CA VAL A 300 -13.01 53.91 -8.54
C VAL A 300 -12.23 54.55 -7.38
N GLU A 301 -10.98 54.15 -7.17
CA GLU A 301 -10.12 54.76 -6.16
C GLU A 301 -9.82 56.22 -6.46
N ARG A 302 -9.54 56.55 -7.72
CA ARG A 302 -9.34 57.95 -8.16
C ARG A 302 -10.60 58.79 -7.92
N GLU A 303 -11.79 58.26 -8.21
CA GLU A 303 -13.05 58.96 -7.91
C GLU A 303 -13.27 59.16 -6.41
N LYS A 304 -12.99 58.14 -5.59
CA LYS A 304 -13.06 58.26 -4.12
C LYS A 304 -12.08 59.31 -3.60
N GLN A 305 -10.88 59.37 -4.14
CA GLN A 305 -9.88 60.40 -3.79
C GLN A 305 -10.35 61.79 -4.21
N ALA A 306 -10.98 61.94 -5.39
CA ALA A 306 -11.53 63.21 -5.85
C ALA A 306 -12.72 63.69 -4.99
N LYS A 307 -13.54 62.77 -4.48
CA LYS A 307 -14.70 63.07 -3.62
C LYS A 307 -14.34 63.31 -2.15
N LYS A 308 -13.11 63.01 -1.71
CA LYS A 308 -12.70 63.33 -0.33
C LYS A 308 -12.67 64.86 -0.17
N PRO A 309 -13.50 65.44 0.73
CA PRO A 309 -13.52 66.88 0.91
C PRO A 309 -12.13 67.31 1.39
N LYS A 310 -11.52 68.26 0.67
CA LYS A 310 -10.31 68.93 1.15
C LYS A 310 -10.68 69.65 2.43
N VAL A 311 -10.30 69.07 3.56
CA VAL A 311 -10.37 69.74 4.87
C VAL A 311 -9.45 70.95 4.74
N LYS A 312 -10.05 72.13 4.54
CA LYS A 312 -9.32 73.40 4.60
C LYS A 312 -8.90 73.57 6.05
N ALA A 313 -7.61 73.47 6.28
CA ALA A 313 -6.97 73.92 7.52
C ALA A 313 -7.09 75.44 7.64
#